data_AF-A0A2D5AMH6-F1
#
_entry.id   AF-A0A2D5AMH6-F1
#
_cell.length_a   1.000
_cell.length_b   1.000
_cell.length_c   1.000
_cell.angle_alpha   90.00
_cell.angle_beta   90.00
_cell.angle_gamma   90.00
#
_symmetry.space_group_name_H-M   'P 1'
#
loop_
_entity.id
_entity.type
_entity.pdbx_description
1 polymer ?
#
loop_
_entity_poly.entity_id
_entity_poly.type
_entity_poly.pdbx_seq_one_letter_code
_entity_poly.pdbx_strand_id
1 'polypeptide(L)' 'MRIDSHHHFWNYDSVEYGWIGEGMDVLKRDFGPADLGKVAK' A
#
# COMPACT_ATOMS: atom_id res chain seq x y z
N MET A 1 -21.78 -1.68 -12.17
CA MET A 1 -20.95 -1.99 -10.99
C MET A 1 -19.64 -1.24 -11.14
N ARG A 2 -19.20 -0.50 -10.13
CA ARG A 2 -17.90 0.19 -10.14
C ARG A 2 -16.93 -0.67 -9.35
N ILE A 3 -15.78 -0.99 -9.94
CA ILE A 3 -14.76 -1.84 -9.33
C ILE A 3 -13.44 -1.09 -9.43
N ASP A 4 -12.72 -1.01 -8.31
CA ASP A 4 -11.29 -0.67 -8.32
C ASP A 4 -10.52 -1.93 -8.68
N SER A 5 -9.92 -1.94 -9.88
CA SER A 5 -9.24 -3.11 -10.43
C SER A 5 -7.78 -3.22 -10.04
N HIS A 6 -7.19 -2.23 -9.35
CA HIS A 6 -5.75 -2.22 -9.09
C HIS A 6 -5.39 -1.53 -7.78
N HIS A 7 -5.00 -2.33 -6.80
CA HIS A 7 -4.40 -1.88 -5.55
C HIS A 7 -3.45 -2.96 -5.01
N HIS A 8 -2.62 -2.57 -4.05
CA HIS A 8 -1.65 -3.46 -3.40
C HIS A 8 -1.84 -3.39 -1.89
N PHE A 9 -1.55 -4.50 -1.23
CA PHE A 9 -1.45 -4.59 0.23
C PHE A 9 -0.09 -5.15 0.59
N TRP A 10 0.46 -4.67 1.69
CA TRP A 10 1.70 -5.20 2.25
C TRP A 10 1.78 -4.92 3.74
N ASN A 11 2.46 -5.83 4.44
CA ASN A 11 3.08 -5.54 5.73
C ASN A 11 4.52 -5.17 5.41
N TYR A 12 4.94 -3.97 5.78
CA TYR A 12 6.20 -3.44 5.30
C TYR A 12 7.40 -4.16 5.92
N ASP A 13 8.27 -4.67 5.07
CA ASP A 13 9.59 -5.19 5.41
C ASP A 13 10.63 -4.59 4.46
N SER A 14 11.68 -3.96 5.00
CA SER A 14 12.65 -3.24 4.15
C SER A 14 13.49 -4.17 3.27
N VAL A 15 13.60 -5.45 3.60
CA VAL A 15 14.36 -6.44 2.83
C VAL A 15 13.50 -7.01 1.71
N GLU A 16 12.26 -7.39 2.00
CA GLU A 16 11.30 -7.90 1.01
C GLU A 16 10.89 -6.80 0.01
N TYR A 17 10.67 -5.57 0.50
CA TYR A 17 10.25 -4.43 -0.30
C TYR A 17 11.42 -3.47 -0.61
N GLY A 18 12.58 -4.03 -0.99
CA GLY A 18 13.80 -3.26 -1.29
C GLY A 18 13.70 -2.24 -2.44
N TRP A 19 12.61 -2.27 -3.21
CA TRP A 19 12.28 -1.25 -4.21
C TRP A 19 11.77 0.07 -3.59
N ILE A 20 11.32 0.06 -2.33
CA ILE A 20 10.86 1.25 -1.60
C ILE A 20 12.07 2.00 -1.04
N GLY A 21 12.61 2.90 -1.85
CA GLY A 21 13.87 3.60 -1.59
C GLY A 21 13.76 4.95 -0.87
N GLU A 22 14.78 5.77 -1.08
CA GLU A 22 14.84 7.15 -0.60
C GLU A 22 13.72 8.00 -1.24
N GLY A 23 13.13 8.91 -0.45
CA GLY A 23 12.01 9.76 -0.90
C GLY A 23 10.65 9.07 -0.97
N MET A 24 10.57 7.77 -0.67
CA MET A 24 9.32 6.98 -0.67
C MET A 24 8.77 6.71 0.73
N ASP A 25 9.03 7.60 1.70
CA ASP A 25 8.75 7.35 3.12
C ASP A 25 7.27 7.09 3.42
N VAL A 26 6.35 7.64 2.61
CA VAL A 26 4.91 7.37 2.71
C VAL A 26 4.58 5.88 2.51
N LEU A 27 5.38 5.15 1.74
CA LEU A 27 5.17 3.74 1.43
C LEU A 27 5.76 2.78 2.50
N LYS A 28 6.64 3.28 3.39
CA LYS A 28 7.36 2.50 4.42
C LYS A 28 6.51 2.20 5.66
N ARG A 29 5.32 1.65 5.46
CA ARG A 29 4.36 1.26 6.50
C ARG A 29 3.41 0.21 5.97
N ASP A 30 2.66 -0.42 6.85
CA ASP A 30 1.62 -1.37 6.47
C ASP A 30 0.46 -0.66 5.74
N PHE A 31 -0.02 -1.31 4.68
CA PHE A 31 -1.22 -0.94 3.95
C PHE A 31 -2.12 -2.16 3.80
N GLY A 32 -3.32 -2.08 4.35
CA GLY A 32 -4.30 -3.18 4.33
C GLY A 32 -5.70 -2.76 3.89
N PRO A 33 -6.67 -3.70 3.92
CA PRO A 33 -8.04 -3.44 3.47
C PRO A 33 -8.73 -2.28 4.20
N ALA A 34 -8.40 -2.05 5.48
CA ALA A 34 -8.95 -0.94 6.26
C ALA A 34 -8.50 0.43 5.73
N ASP A 35 -7.30 0.54 5.15
CA ASP A 35 -6.82 1.78 4.55
C ASP A 35 -7.49 2.04 3.20
N LEU A 36 -7.65 0.99 2.37
CA LEU A 36 -8.41 1.09 1.13
C LEU A 36 -9.88 1.47 1.39
N GLY A 37 -10.49 0.89 2.43
CA GLY A 37 -11.88 1.19 2.82
C GLY A 37 -12.13 2.65 3.22
N LYS A 38 -11.10 3.39 3.67
CA LYS A 38 -11.21 4.83 3.99
C LYS A 38 -11.27 5.71 2.73
N VAL A 39 -10.76 5.23 1.60
CA VAL A 39 -10.66 5.99 0.35
C VAL A 39 -11.64 5.50 -0.73
N ALA A 40 -12.11 4.26 -0.62
CA ALA A 40 -13.15 3.72 -1.48
C ALA A 40 -14.45 4.52 -1.32
N LYS A 41 -15.03 4.97 -2.44
CA LYS A 41 -16.26 5.75 -2.52
C LYS A 41 -17.42 4.93 -3.07
#